data_AF-A0A357D975-F1
#
_entry.id   AF-A0A357D975-F1
#
_cell.length_a   1.000
_cell.length_b   1.000
_cell.length_c   1.000
_cell.angle_alpha   90.00
_cell.angle_beta   90.00
_cell.angle_gamma   90.00
#
_symmetry.space_group_name_H-M   'P 1'
#
loop_
_entity.id
_entity.type
_entity.pdbx_description
1 polymer ?
#
loop_
_entity_poly.entity_id
_entity_poly.type
_entity_poly.pdbx_seq_one_letter_code
_entity_poly.pdbx_strand_id
1 'polypeptide(L)'
;MSELRWHPFLEQWVITATHRQDRTFLPPKDYCPLCPTQPGGFPTEVPKDHYDIVVFENKFPSLRRNPSEPSVLPTSISLVEPAYGCCEVVLYSPEHGGTLATMPLNRIGNLIRVWQDRYEELGAHSKIKYVFIFENKGEAVGVTLHHPHGQIYAFSYIPPTVEKELGAAKRYYEQHQNCLFCATLAEEYQDGRRIVFEGERFVAFIPFFARYPYEVYLAPKKHLASMAEFTAEDRRDLALV
;
A
#
# COMPACT_ATOMS: atom_id res chain seq x y z
N MET A 1 -17.28 12.18 8.23
CA MET A 1 -16.45 12.23 9.45
C MET A 1 -15.58 10.98 9.52
N SER A 2 -14.38 11.09 10.08
CA SER A 2 -13.45 9.99 10.34
C SER A 2 -12.76 10.17 11.70
N GLU A 3 -12.64 9.11 12.49
CA GLU A 3 -12.00 9.11 13.82
C GLU A 3 -11.33 7.76 14.10
N LEU A 4 -10.34 7.76 15.00
CA LEU A 4 -9.68 6.56 15.51
C LEU A 4 -10.29 6.19 16.86
N ARG A 5 -10.61 4.92 17.04
CA ARG A 5 -11.12 4.37 18.31
C ARG A 5 -10.22 3.24 18.78
N TRP A 6 -9.78 3.28 20.03
CA TRP A 6 -8.91 2.26 20.59
C TRP A 6 -9.68 0.98 20.96
N HIS A 7 -9.19 -0.16 20.48
CA HIS A 7 -9.72 -1.49 20.78
C HIS A 7 -8.92 -2.14 21.92
N PRO A 8 -9.43 -2.19 23.16
CA PRO A 8 -8.63 -2.56 24.32
C PRO A 8 -8.19 -4.03 24.34
N PHE A 9 -8.98 -4.97 23.78
CA PHE A 9 -8.59 -6.40 23.82
C PHE A 9 -7.49 -6.79 22.82
N LEU A 10 -7.30 -5.96 21.79
CA LEU A 10 -6.34 -6.22 20.71
C LEU A 10 -5.24 -5.17 20.66
N GLU A 11 -5.31 -4.19 21.57
CA GLU A 11 -4.38 -3.07 21.69
C GLU A 11 -4.10 -2.40 20.33
N GLN A 12 -5.17 -2.03 19.62
CA GLN A 12 -5.06 -1.46 18.28
C GLN A 12 -6.06 -0.34 18.00
N TRP A 13 -5.68 0.55 17.08
CA TRP A 13 -6.58 1.56 16.54
C TRP A 13 -7.53 1.00 15.47
N VAL A 14 -8.80 1.37 15.58
CA VAL A 14 -9.84 1.10 14.58
C VAL A 14 -10.26 2.41 13.93
N ILE A 15 -10.13 2.49 12.60
CA ILE A 15 -10.59 3.66 11.84
C ILE A 15 -12.09 3.56 11.61
N THR A 16 -12.85 4.52 12.12
CA THR A 16 -14.29 4.65 11.87
C THR A 16 -14.54 5.83 10.93
N ALA A 17 -15.06 5.57 9.74
CA ALA A 17 -15.29 6.59 8.71
C ALA A 17 -16.72 6.48 8.14
N THR A 18 -17.68 7.13 8.80
CA THR A 18 -19.12 6.99 8.54
C THR A 18 -19.53 7.45 7.13
N HIS A 19 -18.94 8.52 6.64
CA HIS A 19 -19.18 9.10 5.30
C HIS A 19 -18.85 8.15 4.14
N ARG A 20 -18.17 7.02 4.40
CA ARG A 20 -17.89 6.02 3.37
C ARG A 20 -19.14 5.23 2.97
N GLN A 21 -20.22 5.26 3.75
CA GLN A 21 -21.51 4.68 3.35
C GLN A 21 -22.14 5.42 2.16
N ASP A 22 -21.83 6.71 1.99
CA ASP A 22 -22.34 7.54 0.89
C ASP A 22 -21.54 7.36 -0.41
N ARG A 23 -20.56 6.45 -0.42
CA ARG A 23 -19.78 6.17 -1.63
C ARG A 23 -20.70 5.63 -2.71
N THR A 24 -20.73 6.30 -3.86
CA THR A 24 -21.46 5.84 -5.04
C THR A 24 -21.09 4.39 -5.33
N PHE A 25 -22.05 3.49 -5.16
CA PHE A 25 -21.88 2.06 -5.38
C PHE A 25 -22.00 1.82 -6.88
N LEU A 26 -20.83 1.63 -7.52
CA LEU A 26 -20.62 1.48 -8.96
C LEU A 26 -20.96 2.74 -9.78
N PRO A 27 -19.99 3.32 -10.51
CA PRO A 27 -20.33 4.26 -11.56
C PRO A 27 -21.17 3.55 -12.66
N PRO A 28 -21.88 4.29 -13.53
CA PRO A 28 -22.51 3.72 -14.71
C PRO A 28 -21.54 2.82 -15.49
N LYS A 29 -22.02 1.72 -16.09
CA LYS A 29 -21.17 0.74 -16.78
C LYS A 29 -20.22 1.37 -17.82
N ASP A 30 -20.67 2.45 -18.46
CA ASP A 30 -19.92 3.15 -19.51
C ASP A 30 -19.09 4.33 -18.99
N TYR A 31 -18.99 4.50 -17.67
CA TYR A 31 -18.25 5.58 -17.04
C TYR A 31 -17.26 5.06 -16.00
N CYS A 32 -15.98 5.40 -16.18
CA CYS A 32 -14.96 5.14 -15.18
C CYS A 32 -14.40 6.47 -14.65
N PRO A 33 -14.52 6.76 -13.33
CA PRO A 33 -14.00 8.00 -12.75
C PRO A 33 -12.46 8.08 -12.74
N LEU A 34 -11.77 6.98 -13.09
CA LEU A 34 -10.31 6.88 -13.11
C LEU A 34 -9.73 6.97 -14.54
N CYS A 35 -10.59 6.97 -15.57
CA CYS A 35 -10.13 7.22 -16.93
C CYS A 35 -9.72 8.69 -17.13
N PRO A 36 -8.85 8.99 -18.10
CA PRO A 36 -8.61 10.37 -18.51
C PRO A 36 -9.90 11.08 -18.95
N THR A 37 -10.06 12.34 -18.56
CA THR A 37 -11.18 13.17 -19.02
C THR A 37 -11.01 13.46 -20.51
N GLN A 38 -11.90 12.91 -21.35
CA GLN A 38 -11.91 13.16 -22.78
C GLN A 38 -12.36 14.60 -23.10
N PRO A 39 -11.84 15.25 -24.15
CA PRO A 39 -12.32 16.57 -24.57
C PRO A 39 -13.84 16.57 -24.84
N GLY A 40 -14.57 17.42 -24.12
CA GLY A 40 -16.05 17.47 -24.20
C GLY A 40 -16.78 16.32 -23.50
N GLY A 41 -16.05 15.42 -22.83
CA GLY A 41 -16.60 14.32 -22.03
C GLY A 41 -16.95 14.71 -20.60
N PHE A 42 -17.51 13.75 -19.86
CA PHE A 42 -17.81 13.93 -18.43
C PHE A 42 -16.51 14.05 -17.61
N PRO A 43 -16.43 15.00 -16.65
CA PRO A 43 -15.25 15.15 -15.81
C PRO A 43 -14.97 13.91 -14.96
N THR A 44 -13.72 13.45 -14.97
CA THR A 44 -13.21 12.36 -14.12
C THR A 44 -12.31 12.90 -13.01
N GLU A 45 -11.76 12.02 -12.16
CA GLU A 45 -10.75 12.41 -11.16
C GLU A 45 -9.41 12.80 -11.82
N VAL A 46 -9.26 12.56 -13.13
CA VAL A 46 -8.09 12.96 -13.92
C VAL A 46 -8.51 14.01 -14.95
N PRO A 47 -8.39 15.33 -14.65
CA PRO A 47 -8.82 16.43 -15.52
C PRO A 47 -7.82 16.69 -16.66
N LYS A 48 -7.32 15.62 -17.29
CA LYS A 48 -6.45 15.62 -18.46
C LYS A 48 -6.87 14.46 -19.36
N ASP A 49 -6.63 14.61 -20.66
CA ASP A 49 -6.91 13.61 -21.69
C ASP A 49 -5.86 12.48 -21.73
N HIS A 50 -4.73 12.65 -21.05
CA HIS A 50 -3.68 11.64 -20.94
C HIS A 50 -2.86 11.75 -19.64
N TYR A 51 -2.28 10.62 -19.20
CA TYR A 51 -1.26 10.53 -18.13
C TYR A 51 -0.42 9.26 -18.29
N ASP A 52 0.78 9.25 -17.70
CA ASP A 52 1.55 8.00 -17.52
C ASP A 52 1.14 7.32 -16.20
N ILE A 53 1.42 7.99 -15.07
CA ILE A 53 1.00 7.60 -13.72
C ILE A 53 0.49 8.86 -13.03
N VAL A 54 -0.61 8.77 -12.30
CA VAL A 54 -1.16 9.89 -11.54
C VAL A 54 -1.49 9.47 -10.12
N VAL A 55 -1.22 10.37 -9.17
CA VAL A 55 -1.53 10.22 -7.75
C VAL A 55 -2.41 11.37 -7.32
N PHE A 56 -3.49 11.06 -6.60
CA PHE A 56 -4.37 12.07 -6.01
C PHE A 56 -4.99 11.59 -4.71
N GLU A 57 -5.46 12.52 -3.87
CA GLU A 57 -6.13 12.17 -2.62
C GLU A 57 -7.45 11.45 -2.88
N ASN A 58 -7.71 10.40 -2.12
CA ASN A 58 -8.94 9.63 -2.21
C ASN A 58 -10.15 10.49 -1.84
N LYS A 59 -11.20 10.46 -2.66
CA LYS A 59 -12.45 11.21 -2.47
C LYS A 59 -13.22 10.84 -1.19
N PHE A 60 -13.07 9.59 -0.73
CA PHE A 60 -13.72 9.08 0.48
C PHE A 60 -12.67 8.58 1.49
N PRO A 61 -11.75 9.43 1.95
CA PRO A 61 -10.56 9.00 2.66
C PRO A 61 -10.91 8.60 4.11
N SER A 62 -10.35 7.49 4.57
CA SER A 62 -10.49 7.06 5.97
C SER A 62 -9.60 7.88 6.91
N LEU A 63 -8.53 8.49 6.41
CA LEU A 63 -7.60 9.34 7.14
C LEU A 63 -7.46 10.70 6.43
N ARG A 64 -7.28 11.79 7.17
CA ARG A 64 -7.20 13.16 6.60
C ARG A 64 -6.05 13.94 7.21
N ARG A 65 -5.44 14.84 6.44
CA ARG A 65 -4.37 15.74 6.93
C ARG A 65 -4.90 16.74 7.96
N ASN A 66 -6.14 17.18 7.78
CA ASN A 66 -6.86 18.06 8.70
C ASN A 66 -8.17 17.35 9.11
N PRO A 67 -8.11 16.36 10.01
CA PRO A 67 -9.30 15.65 10.46
C PRO A 67 -10.18 16.59 11.31
N SER A 68 -11.50 16.42 11.23
CA SER A 68 -12.43 17.04 12.18
C SER A 68 -12.23 16.45 13.58
N GLU A 69 -12.68 17.17 14.60
CA GLU A 69 -12.78 16.61 15.95
C GLU A 69 -13.62 15.31 15.95
N PRO A 70 -13.28 14.32 16.79
CA PRO A 70 -14.08 13.13 16.96
C PRO A 70 -15.50 13.45 17.45
N SER A 71 -16.46 12.63 17.04
CA SER A 71 -17.87 12.79 17.41
C SER A 71 -18.27 12.11 18.70
N VAL A 72 -17.43 11.18 19.14
CA VAL A 72 -17.65 10.41 20.36
C VAL A 72 -16.59 10.78 21.39
N LEU A 73 -17.00 10.79 22.65
CA LEU A 73 -16.08 11.01 23.75
C LEU A 73 -15.31 9.72 24.06
N PRO A 74 -14.05 9.82 24.50
CA PRO A 74 -13.32 8.67 25.01
C PRO A 74 -14.01 8.09 26.25
N THR A 75 -13.78 6.79 26.51
CA THR A 75 -14.22 6.11 27.73
C THR A 75 -13.02 5.84 28.65
N SER A 76 -13.26 5.19 29.80
CA SER A 76 -12.19 4.78 30.71
C SER A 76 -11.21 3.76 30.12
N ILE A 77 -11.61 3.03 29.07
CA ILE A 77 -10.82 1.93 28.47
C ILE A 77 -10.59 2.09 26.96
N SER A 78 -11.27 3.05 26.31
CA SER A 78 -11.15 3.30 24.88
C SER A 78 -10.89 4.78 24.61
N LEU A 79 -9.67 5.06 24.17
CA LEU A 79 -9.28 6.37 23.66
C LEU A 79 -9.92 6.64 22.30
N VAL A 80 -10.10 7.92 22.00
CA VAL A 80 -10.62 8.40 20.72
C VAL A 80 -9.72 9.53 20.25
N GLU A 81 -9.24 9.45 19.02
CA GLU A 81 -8.34 10.43 18.42
C GLU A 81 -8.83 10.88 17.03
N PRO A 82 -8.47 12.09 16.59
CA PRO A 82 -8.68 12.50 15.20
C PRO A 82 -8.00 11.52 14.23
N ALA A 83 -8.67 11.14 13.13
CA ALA A 83 -8.13 10.26 12.10
C ALA A 83 -7.11 10.96 11.20
N TYR A 84 -6.00 11.38 11.79
CA TYR A 84 -4.91 12.04 11.09
C TYR A 84 -4.18 11.06 10.17
N GLY A 85 -3.93 11.49 8.93
CA GLY A 85 -3.16 10.73 7.96
C GLY A 85 -3.43 11.17 6.53
N CYS A 86 -3.19 10.29 5.57
CA CYS A 86 -3.50 10.54 4.16
C CYS A 86 -3.92 9.24 3.48
N CYS A 87 -4.87 9.33 2.55
CA CYS A 87 -5.26 8.23 1.68
C CYS A 87 -5.16 8.71 0.24
N GLU A 88 -4.30 8.10 -0.56
CA GLU A 88 -4.10 8.44 -1.97
C GLU A 88 -4.50 7.26 -2.86
N VAL A 89 -4.90 7.58 -4.08
CA VAL A 89 -5.12 6.64 -5.18
C VAL A 89 -3.99 6.83 -6.19
N VAL A 90 -3.42 5.73 -6.66
CA VAL A 90 -2.35 5.72 -7.67
C VAL A 90 -2.87 5.01 -8.90
N LEU A 91 -3.00 5.71 -10.02
CA LEU A 91 -3.42 5.09 -11.29
C LEU A 91 -2.19 4.71 -12.09
N TYR A 92 -2.13 3.44 -12.51
CA TYR A 92 -0.92 2.88 -13.12
C TYR A 92 -0.79 3.15 -14.61
N SER A 93 -1.93 3.42 -15.27
CA SER A 93 -2.02 3.51 -16.72
C SER A 93 -3.34 4.19 -17.11
N PRO A 94 -3.41 4.93 -18.23
CA PRO A 94 -4.66 5.50 -18.74
C PRO A 94 -5.57 4.44 -19.39
N GLU A 95 -5.06 3.23 -19.67
CA GLU A 95 -5.78 2.15 -20.30
C GLU A 95 -6.70 1.41 -19.31
N HIS A 96 -8.01 1.53 -19.49
CA HIS A 96 -9.01 0.97 -18.57
C HIS A 96 -8.92 -0.54 -18.36
N GLY A 97 -8.69 -1.30 -19.44
CA GLY A 97 -8.64 -2.77 -19.41
C GLY A 97 -7.27 -3.35 -19.07
N GLY A 98 -6.30 -2.51 -18.71
CA GLY A 98 -4.94 -2.94 -18.39
C GLY A 98 -4.83 -3.57 -17.00
N THR A 99 -3.72 -4.27 -16.77
CA THR A 99 -3.34 -4.75 -15.43
C THR A 99 -1.85 -4.54 -15.20
N LEU A 100 -1.42 -4.52 -13.93
CA LEU A 100 0.00 -4.45 -13.58
C LEU A 100 0.83 -5.52 -14.30
N ALA A 101 0.32 -6.75 -14.38
CA ALA A 101 1.00 -7.90 -14.99
C ALA A 101 1.19 -7.80 -16.51
N THR A 102 0.41 -6.96 -17.20
CA THR A 102 0.49 -6.77 -18.65
C THR A 102 1.18 -5.45 -19.02
N MET A 103 1.64 -4.68 -18.02
CA MET A 103 2.29 -3.41 -18.25
C MET A 103 3.73 -3.60 -18.75
N PRO A 104 4.23 -2.72 -19.63
CA PRO A 104 5.64 -2.67 -19.98
C PRO A 104 6.54 -2.46 -18.75
N LEU A 105 7.68 -3.15 -18.69
CA LEU A 105 8.62 -3.10 -17.55
C LEU A 105 9.09 -1.68 -17.22
N ASN A 106 9.30 -0.82 -18.23
CA ASN A 106 9.65 0.59 -18.01
C ASN A 106 8.56 1.34 -17.24
N ARG A 107 7.27 1.03 -17.48
CA ARG A 107 6.16 1.63 -16.74
C ARG A 107 6.06 1.09 -15.33
N ILE A 108 6.29 -0.21 -15.11
CA ILE A 108 6.36 -0.77 -13.75
C ILE A 108 7.52 -0.11 -12.97
N GLY A 109 8.68 0.09 -13.60
CA GLY A 109 9.79 0.84 -13.02
C GLY A 109 9.43 2.30 -12.67
N ASN A 110 8.67 2.99 -13.53
CA ASN A 110 8.13 4.33 -13.22
C ASN A 110 7.16 4.28 -12.04
N LEU A 111 6.32 3.24 -11.95
CA LEU A 111 5.38 3.06 -10.84
C LEU A 111 6.09 2.86 -9.51
N ILE A 112 7.12 2.02 -9.48
CA ILE A 112 7.95 1.82 -8.28
C ILE A 112 8.65 3.13 -7.89
N ARG A 113 9.12 3.92 -8.86
CA ARG A 113 9.66 5.26 -8.59
C ARG A 113 8.61 6.18 -7.96
N VAL A 114 7.40 6.22 -8.52
CA VAL A 114 6.29 7.01 -7.95
C VAL A 114 5.98 6.54 -6.52
N TRP A 115 5.95 5.23 -6.26
CA TRP A 115 5.77 4.72 -4.91
C TRP A 115 6.89 5.16 -3.95
N GLN A 116 8.15 5.16 -4.39
CA GLN A 116 9.28 5.65 -3.60
C GLN A 116 9.14 7.16 -3.31
N ASP A 117 8.84 7.96 -4.33
CA ASP A 117 8.64 9.41 -4.19
C ASP A 117 7.50 9.72 -3.18
N ARG A 118 6.37 8.99 -3.28
CA ARG A 118 5.24 9.15 -2.35
C ARG A 118 5.58 8.65 -0.94
N TYR A 119 6.32 7.54 -0.81
CA TYR A 119 6.78 7.00 0.47
C TYR A 119 7.64 8.02 1.23
N GLU A 120 8.60 8.64 0.54
CA GLU A 120 9.47 9.67 1.11
C GLU A 120 8.70 10.94 1.47
N GLU A 121 7.85 11.45 0.58
CA GLU A 121 7.09 12.68 0.83
C GLU A 121 6.10 12.52 2.00
N LEU A 122 5.32 11.44 2.02
CA LEU A 122 4.36 11.19 3.10
C LEU A 122 5.07 10.85 4.42
N GLY A 123 6.17 10.08 4.35
CA GLY A 123 6.99 9.70 5.50
C GLY A 123 7.75 10.87 6.14
N ALA A 124 8.06 11.93 5.38
CA ALA A 124 8.69 13.14 5.90
C ALA A 124 7.79 13.94 6.86
N HIS A 125 6.48 13.68 6.87
CA HIS A 125 5.57 14.38 7.76
C HIS A 125 5.67 13.82 9.20
N SER A 126 6.02 14.67 10.17
CA SER A 126 6.35 14.28 11.56
C SER A 126 5.30 13.45 12.33
N LYS A 127 4.02 13.62 11.98
CA LYS A 127 2.87 12.90 12.54
C LYS A 127 2.65 11.53 11.90
N ILE A 128 3.19 11.26 10.71
CA ILE A 128 3.09 9.97 10.04
C ILE A 128 4.11 9.00 10.64
N LYS A 129 3.67 7.77 10.91
CA LYS A 129 4.49 6.69 11.48
C LYS A 129 4.66 5.51 10.54
N TYR A 130 3.76 5.36 9.56
CA TYR A 130 3.81 4.27 8.60
C TYR A 130 3.15 4.66 7.28
N VAL A 131 3.79 4.31 6.16
CA VAL A 131 3.23 4.49 4.81
C VAL A 131 3.02 3.12 4.20
N PHE A 132 1.76 2.80 3.90
CA PHE A 132 1.33 1.52 3.36
C PHE A 132 0.90 1.66 1.90
N ILE A 133 1.67 1.09 1.00
CA ILE A 133 1.36 1.03 -0.44
C ILE A 133 0.77 -0.34 -0.73
N PHE A 134 -0.41 -0.39 -1.35
CA PHE A 134 -1.10 -1.64 -1.62
C PHE A 134 -1.98 -1.56 -2.87
N GLU A 135 -2.31 -2.73 -3.42
CA GLU A 135 -3.27 -2.92 -4.50
C GLU A 135 -4.33 -3.92 -4.05
N ASN A 136 -5.60 -3.64 -4.36
CA ASN A 136 -6.65 -4.65 -4.36
C ASN A 136 -7.03 -4.90 -5.82
N LYS A 137 -6.99 -6.15 -6.27
CA LYS A 137 -7.29 -6.52 -7.66
C LYS A 137 -8.29 -7.67 -7.71
N GLY A 138 -9.37 -7.46 -8.48
CA GLY A 138 -10.39 -8.46 -8.76
C GLY A 138 -11.65 -8.35 -7.90
N GLU A 139 -12.78 -8.76 -8.47
CA GLU A 139 -14.10 -8.69 -7.82
C GLU A 139 -14.16 -9.51 -6.53
N ALA A 140 -13.44 -10.64 -6.48
CA ALA A 140 -13.39 -11.54 -5.33
C ALA A 140 -12.86 -10.88 -4.05
N VAL A 141 -12.10 -9.78 -4.17
CA VAL A 141 -11.59 -8.99 -3.04
C VAL A 141 -12.30 -7.62 -2.90
N GLY A 142 -13.49 -7.49 -3.49
CA GLY A 142 -14.35 -6.32 -3.33
C GLY A 142 -13.98 -5.11 -4.20
N VAL A 143 -13.19 -5.32 -5.27
CA VAL A 143 -12.87 -4.26 -6.24
C VAL A 143 -14.06 -4.02 -7.14
N THR A 144 -14.55 -2.78 -7.13
CA THR A 144 -15.68 -2.32 -7.95
C THR A 144 -15.25 -1.40 -9.10
N LEU A 145 -13.98 -1.00 -9.14
CA LEU A 145 -13.39 -0.19 -10.20
C LEU A 145 -12.26 -1.00 -10.84
N HIS A 146 -12.46 -1.46 -12.08
CA HIS A 146 -11.52 -2.35 -12.76
C HIS A 146 -10.28 -1.66 -13.35
N HIS A 147 -10.31 -0.32 -13.44
CA HIS A 147 -9.18 0.47 -13.92
C HIS A 147 -7.93 0.18 -13.07
N PRO A 148 -6.74 -0.04 -13.67
CA PRO A 148 -5.54 -0.44 -12.93
C PRO A 148 -5.10 0.65 -11.94
N HIS A 149 -5.23 0.37 -10.65
CA HIS A 149 -4.91 1.32 -9.59
C HIS A 149 -4.51 0.65 -8.28
N GLY A 150 -3.69 1.35 -7.50
CA GLY A 150 -3.38 1.05 -6.13
C GLY A 150 -3.78 2.18 -5.20
N GLN A 151 -3.40 2.04 -3.93
CA GLN A 151 -3.67 3.01 -2.89
C GLN A 151 -2.44 3.18 -1.99
N ILE A 152 -2.31 4.36 -1.41
CA ILE A 152 -1.29 4.66 -0.40
C ILE A 152 -1.96 5.21 0.83
N TYR A 153 -1.79 4.55 1.96
CA TYR A 153 -2.32 4.99 3.25
C TYR A 153 -1.16 5.38 4.16
N ALA A 154 -1.09 6.66 4.54
CA ALA A 154 -0.15 7.18 5.51
C ALA A 154 -0.84 7.28 6.87
N PHE A 155 -0.40 6.47 7.84
CA PHE A 155 -0.99 6.35 9.16
C PHE A 155 -0.24 7.20 10.19
N SER A 156 -0.97 7.78 11.14
CA SER A 156 -0.40 8.43 12.34
C SER A 156 0.11 7.47 13.41
N TYR A 157 -0.08 6.17 13.20
CA TYR A 157 0.28 5.08 14.09
C TYR A 157 0.86 3.91 13.27
N ILE A 158 1.55 2.98 13.93
CA ILE A 158 2.03 1.76 13.28
C ILE A 158 0.89 0.73 13.25
N PRO A 159 0.52 0.18 12.09
CA PRO A 159 -0.53 -0.83 12.04
C PRO A 159 -0.19 -2.10 12.86
N PRO A 160 -1.19 -2.80 13.43
CA PRO A 160 -0.95 -3.87 14.42
C PRO A 160 -0.10 -5.04 13.92
N THR A 161 -0.31 -5.46 12.67
CA THR A 161 0.49 -6.52 12.05
C THR A 161 1.96 -6.10 11.93
N VAL A 162 2.21 -4.85 11.52
CA VAL A 162 3.55 -4.30 11.37
C VAL A 162 4.22 -4.14 12.73
N GLU A 163 3.50 -3.68 13.75
CA GLU A 163 4.03 -3.58 15.11
C GLU A 163 4.47 -4.94 15.66
N LYS A 164 3.67 -5.99 15.39
CA LYS A 164 4.01 -7.37 15.75
C LYS A 164 5.25 -7.87 15.00
N GLU A 165 5.37 -7.59 13.70
CA GLU A 165 6.54 -7.92 12.89
C GLU A 165 7.80 -7.22 13.39
N LEU A 166 7.73 -5.91 13.66
CA LEU A 166 8.83 -5.13 14.23
C LEU A 166 9.27 -5.68 15.59
N GLY A 167 8.31 -6.05 16.45
CA GLY A 167 8.60 -6.67 17.74
C GLY A 167 9.30 -8.03 17.60
N ALA A 168 8.89 -8.85 16.62
CA ALA A 168 9.54 -10.13 16.33
C ALA A 168 10.95 -9.93 15.76
N ALA A 169 11.12 -9.02 14.80
CA ALA A 169 12.41 -8.69 14.21
C ALA A 169 13.40 -8.15 15.26
N LYS A 170 12.93 -7.27 16.17
CA LYS A 170 13.74 -6.75 17.27
C LYS A 170 14.21 -7.85 18.20
N ARG A 171 13.31 -8.71 18.70
CA ARG A 171 13.67 -9.83 19.59
C ARG A 171 14.67 -10.78 18.92
N TYR A 172 14.46 -11.11 17.65
CA TYR A 172 15.38 -11.96 16.91
C TYR A 172 16.76 -11.32 16.77
N TYR A 173 16.83 -10.03 16.42
CA TYR A 173 18.08 -9.30 16.30
C TYR A 173 18.84 -9.23 17.64
N GLU A 174 18.16 -8.95 18.75
CA GLU A 174 18.77 -8.93 20.08
C GLU A 174 19.44 -10.27 20.44
N GLN A 175 18.83 -11.39 20.03
CA GLN A 175 19.33 -12.74 20.31
C GLN A 175 20.42 -13.21 19.34
N HIS A 176 20.31 -12.89 18.04
CA HIS A 176 21.13 -13.48 16.98
C HIS A 176 22.11 -12.49 16.33
N GLN A 177 21.97 -11.19 16.62
CA GLN A 177 22.73 -10.11 15.98
C GLN A 177 22.63 -10.16 14.43
N ASN A 178 21.48 -10.62 13.93
CA ASN A 178 21.19 -10.77 12.50
C ASN A 178 19.74 -10.34 12.22
N CYS A 179 19.47 -9.87 10.99
CA CYS A 179 18.13 -9.48 10.57
C CYS A 179 17.26 -10.72 10.34
N LEU A 180 16.08 -10.75 10.98
CA LEU A 180 15.10 -11.85 10.84
C LEU A 180 14.73 -12.09 9.38
N PHE A 181 14.42 -11.04 8.61
CA PHE A 181 14.05 -11.17 7.20
C PHE A 181 15.18 -11.71 6.32
N CYS A 182 16.43 -11.31 6.60
CA CYS A 182 17.61 -11.83 5.91
C CYS A 182 17.87 -13.30 6.26
N ALA A 183 17.66 -13.69 7.52
CA ALA A 183 17.75 -15.07 7.95
C ALA A 183 16.69 -15.95 7.27
N THR A 184 15.44 -15.48 7.22
CA THR A 184 14.36 -16.16 6.47
C THR A 184 14.76 -16.38 5.02
N LEU A 185 15.26 -15.34 4.34
CA LEU A 185 15.66 -15.49 2.94
C LEU A 185 16.84 -16.47 2.76
N ALA A 186 17.79 -16.49 3.71
CA ALA A 186 18.88 -17.46 3.69
C ALA A 186 18.38 -18.91 3.84
N GLU A 187 17.39 -19.16 4.70
CA GLU A 187 16.76 -20.49 4.82
C GLU A 187 16.04 -20.90 3.52
N GLU A 188 15.35 -19.96 2.87
CA GLU A 188 14.69 -20.23 1.59
C GLU A 188 15.68 -20.54 0.46
N TYR A 189 16.86 -19.90 0.45
CA TYR A 189 17.94 -20.27 -0.48
C TYR A 189 18.58 -21.63 -0.16
N GLN A 190 18.69 -22.00 1.11
CA GLN A 190 19.21 -23.33 1.49
C GLN A 190 18.29 -24.46 1.03
N ASP A 191 16.97 -24.25 1.08
CA ASP A 191 15.99 -25.22 0.60
C ASP A 191 15.84 -25.19 -0.94
N GLY A 192 15.72 -23.99 -1.52
CA GLY A 192 15.63 -23.73 -2.95
C GLY A 192 14.27 -24.08 -3.61
N ARG A 193 13.47 -24.99 -3.02
CA ARG A 193 12.22 -25.47 -3.66
C ARG A 193 11.10 -24.43 -3.72
N ARG A 194 11.18 -23.38 -2.91
CA ARG A 194 10.17 -22.32 -2.79
C ARG A 194 10.54 -21.03 -3.49
N ILE A 195 11.69 -20.97 -4.16
CA ILE A 195 12.05 -19.85 -5.03
C ILE A 195 11.20 -19.95 -6.30
N VAL A 196 10.44 -18.89 -6.59
CA VAL A 196 9.51 -18.81 -7.74
C VAL A 196 10.19 -18.12 -8.91
N PHE A 197 10.86 -17.00 -8.65
CA PHE A 197 11.59 -16.22 -9.64
C PHE A 197 12.73 -15.46 -8.96
N GLU A 198 13.84 -15.33 -9.66
CA GLU A 198 15.04 -14.69 -9.12
C GLU A 198 15.59 -13.67 -10.13
N GLY A 199 15.54 -12.39 -9.76
CA GLY A 199 16.20 -11.29 -10.47
C GLY A 199 17.66 -11.13 -10.03
N GLU A 200 18.32 -10.06 -10.43
CA GLU A 200 19.68 -9.75 -9.98
C GLU A 200 19.70 -9.35 -8.50
N ARG A 201 18.69 -8.62 -8.05
CA ARG A 201 18.63 -7.91 -6.76
C ARG A 201 17.42 -8.25 -5.91
N PHE A 202 16.35 -8.74 -6.52
CA PHE A 202 15.12 -9.18 -5.86
C PHE A 202 14.86 -10.65 -6.13
N VAL A 203 14.05 -11.25 -5.27
CA VAL A 203 13.64 -12.64 -5.36
C VAL A 203 12.18 -12.75 -4.94
N ALA A 204 11.42 -13.52 -5.71
CA ALA A 204 10.06 -13.93 -5.41
C ALA A 204 10.09 -15.37 -4.88
N PHE A 205 9.54 -15.59 -3.70
CA PHE A 205 9.50 -16.91 -3.07
C PHE A 205 8.20 -17.14 -2.31
N ILE A 206 7.81 -18.42 -2.16
CA ILE A 206 6.70 -18.81 -1.30
C ILE A 206 7.27 -18.98 0.11
N PRO A 207 6.90 -18.15 1.10
CA PRO A 207 7.46 -18.32 2.45
C PRO A 207 7.03 -19.67 3.03
N PHE A 208 7.91 -20.32 3.79
CA PHE A 208 7.58 -21.56 4.50
C PHE A 208 6.29 -21.46 5.35
N PHE A 209 5.99 -20.26 5.84
CA PHE A 209 4.81 -19.93 6.65
C PHE A 209 3.66 -19.27 5.86
N ALA A 210 3.57 -19.52 4.54
CA ALA A 210 2.46 -19.04 3.71
C ALA A 210 1.08 -19.39 4.32
N ARG A 211 0.21 -18.38 4.38
CA ARG A 211 -1.15 -18.42 4.92
C ARG A 211 -2.20 -18.56 3.81
N TYR A 212 -1.88 -18.09 2.61
CA TYR A 212 -2.77 -18.19 1.44
C TYR A 212 -2.21 -19.17 0.41
N PRO A 213 -3.08 -19.91 -0.31
CA PRO A 213 -2.66 -20.62 -1.51
C PRO A 213 -2.00 -19.64 -2.48
N TYR A 214 -0.79 -19.97 -2.94
CA TYR A 214 0.01 -19.14 -3.85
C TYR A 214 0.44 -17.77 -3.28
N GLU A 215 0.56 -17.63 -1.95
CA GLU A 215 1.22 -16.47 -1.35
C GLU A 215 2.69 -16.39 -1.78
N VAL A 216 3.10 -15.24 -2.31
CA VAL A 216 4.47 -14.97 -2.76
C VAL A 216 4.97 -13.71 -2.08
N TYR A 217 6.17 -13.79 -1.52
CA TYR A 217 6.90 -12.66 -0.97
C TYR A 217 7.93 -12.20 -1.98
N LEU A 218 8.04 -10.89 -2.18
CA LEU A 218 9.12 -10.26 -2.92
C LEU A 218 10.07 -9.63 -1.90
N ALA A 219 11.35 -9.97 -1.96
CA ALA A 219 12.35 -9.44 -1.04
C ALA A 219 13.61 -8.98 -1.78
N PRO A 220 14.26 -7.90 -1.32
CA PRO A 220 15.61 -7.58 -1.78
C PRO A 220 16.59 -8.63 -1.25
N LYS A 221 17.55 -9.03 -2.09
CA LYS A 221 18.66 -9.93 -1.70
C LYS A 221 19.65 -9.25 -0.76
N LYS A 222 19.73 -7.92 -0.81
CA LYS A 222 20.49 -7.10 0.13
C LYS A 222 19.59 -6.66 1.29
N HIS A 223 20.20 -6.44 2.45
CA HIS A 223 19.51 -5.81 3.56
C HIS A 223 19.19 -4.35 3.21
N LEU A 224 17.89 -4.02 3.14
CA LEU A 224 17.38 -2.67 2.95
C LEU A 224 16.32 -2.39 4.01
N ALA A 225 16.39 -1.24 4.67
CA ALA A 225 15.46 -0.91 5.75
C ALA A 225 14.09 -0.43 5.22
N SER A 226 14.08 0.18 4.03
CA SER A 226 12.86 0.64 3.37
C SER A 226 13.07 0.89 1.88
N MET A 227 11.98 1.14 1.16
CA MET A 227 12.04 1.48 -0.27
C MET A 227 12.69 2.84 -0.56
N ALA A 228 12.87 3.71 0.44
CA ALA A 228 13.62 4.95 0.26
C ALA A 228 15.10 4.69 -0.10
N GLU A 229 15.62 3.50 0.23
CA GLU A 229 16.99 3.10 -0.09
C GLU A 229 17.13 2.54 -1.52
N PHE A 230 16.03 2.41 -2.28
CA PHE A 230 16.07 1.83 -3.62
C PHE A 230 16.86 2.72 -4.59
N THR A 231 17.86 2.11 -5.22
CA THR A 231 18.58 2.66 -6.38
C THR A 231 17.78 2.48 -7.67
N ALA A 232 18.22 3.11 -8.76
CA ALA A 232 17.59 2.94 -10.07
C ALA A 232 17.63 1.49 -10.55
N GLU A 233 18.72 0.78 -10.27
CA GLU A 233 18.88 -0.63 -10.56
C GLU A 233 17.95 -1.51 -9.71
N ASP A 234 17.75 -1.19 -8.42
CA ASP A 234 16.80 -1.92 -7.56
C ASP A 234 15.38 -1.82 -8.11
N ARG A 235 14.96 -0.62 -8.52
CA ARG A 235 13.64 -0.42 -9.12
C ARG A 235 13.47 -1.15 -10.45
N ARG A 236 14.52 -1.20 -11.28
CA ARG A 236 14.48 -1.93 -12.56
C ARG A 236 14.37 -3.43 -12.35
N ASP A 237 15.09 -3.97 -11.37
CA ASP A 237 15.05 -5.40 -11.08
C ASP A 237 13.75 -5.81 -10.40
N LEU A 238 13.25 -5.01 -9.45
CA LEU A 238 11.92 -5.24 -8.86
C LEU A 238 10.78 -5.10 -9.89
N ALA A 239 10.95 -4.30 -10.94
CA ALA A 239 9.95 -4.24 -12.00
C ALA A 239 9.87 -5.54 -12.83
N LEU A 240 10.96 -6.32 -12.86
CA LEU A 240 11.07 -7.59 -13.56
C LEU A 240 10.56 -8.77 -12.72
N VAL A 241 10.85 -8.75 -11.41
CA VAL A 241 10.49 -9.79 -10.42
C VAL A 241 9.02 -9.71 -10.04
#